data_AF-A0A166D816-F1
#
_entry.id   AF-A0A166D816-F1
#
_cell.length_a   1.000
_cell.length_b   1.000
_cell.length_c   1.000
_cell.angle_alpha   90.00
_cell.angle_beta   90.00
_cell.angle_gamma   90.00
#
_symmetry.space_group_name_H-M   'P 1'
#
loop_
_entity.id
_entity.type
_entity.pdbx_description
1 polymer ?
#
loop_
_entity_poly.entity_id
_entity_poly.type
_entity_poly.pdbx_seq_one_letter_code
_entity_poly.pdbx_strand_id
1 'polypeptide(L)'
;DEEVVPEFDLHATGVEVTPRIAITGFDADIEGVDVDTCDPDVLMRLIWRQVPLDVIRTSPNRKSATESPHTLLSIDERDSVTWALFESLDLSNVFPHAWVFKLNRADWGKLCDIYFPPKDSEPLHPKAQNWPSMTYLTRWKDLMARVSVEDSKRIRQEVRVNFNKLKWLPNAKPDRVWQTKKVTTKKGQFYPFNQPSVPAPHIAIN
;
A
#
# COMPACT_ATOMS: atom_id res chain seq x y z
N ASP A 1 -4.32 -17.03 -15.20
CA ASP A 1 -3.63 -15.81 -15.69
C ASP A 1 -2.46 -15.51 -14.78
N GLU A 2 -1.23 -15.66 -15.29
CA GLU A 2 -0.02 -15.26 -14.56
C GLU A 2 0.01 -13.73 -14.48
N GLU A 3 0.00 -13.18 -13.27
CA GLU A 3 0.13 -11.75 -13.05
C GLU A 3 1.51 -11.28 -13.56
N VAL A 4 1.49 -10.41 -14.58
CA VAL A 4 2.70 -9.75 -15.08
C VAL A 4 3.15 -8.74 -14.03
N VAL A 5 3.99 -9.20 -13.11
CA VAL A 5 4.57 -8.34 -12.09
C VAL A 5 5.52 -7.38 -12.77
N PRO A 6 5.41 -6.06 -12.53
CA PRO A 6 6.27 -5.10 -13.18
C PRO A 6 7.73 -5.42 -12.90
N GLU A 7 8.51 -5.43 -13.97
CA GLU A 7 9.96 -5.56 -13.91
C GLU A 7 10.50 -4.22 -13.39
N PHE A 8 11.14 -4.28 -12.23
CA PHE A 8 11.95 -3.19 -11.72
C PHE A 8 13.35 -3.41 -12.27
N ASP A 9 13.94 -2.35 -12.84
CA ASP A 9 15.29 -2.36 -13.42
C ASP A 9 16.27 -1.52 -12.57
N LEU A 10 16.13 -1.59 -11.26
CA LEU A 10 16.88 -0.80 -10.29
C LEU A 10 18.37 -1.14 -10.33
N HIS A 11 18.74 -2.41 -10.45
CA HIS A 11 20.14 -2.81 -10.59
C HIS A 11 20.75 -2.22 -11.87
N ALA A 12 20.04 -2.23 -12.99
CA ALA A 12 20.49 -1.62 -14.24
C ALA A 12 20.64 -0.09 -14.15
N THR A 13 19.88 0.55 -13.26
CA THR A 13 20.01 1.99 -12.95
C THR A 13 21.12 2.29 -11.92
N GLY A 14 21.88 1.28 -11.50
CA GLY A 14 23.01 1.42 -10.58
C GLY A 14 22.62 1.58 -9.12
N VAL A 15 21.44 1.12 -8.71
CA VAL A 15 21.02 1.11 -7.30
C VAL A 15 21.79 0.03 -6.56
N GLU A 16 22.43 0.41 -5.45
CA GLU A 16 23.15 -0.52 -4.58
C GLU A 16 22.46 -0.64 -3.22
N VAL A 17 22.26 -1.87 -2.75
CA VAL A 17 21.67 -2.17 -1.43
C VAL A 17 22.75 -2.67 -0.50
N THR A 18 22.94 -1.97 0.61
CA THR A 18 23.87 -2.40 1.65
C THR A 18 23.34 -3.67 2.32
N PRO A 19 24.14 -4.72 2.52
CA PRO A 19 23.73 -5.91 3.27
C PRO A 19 23.30 -5.57 4.69
N ARG A 20 22.38 -6.35 5.26
CA ARG A 20 22.10 -6.27 6.70
C ARG A 20 23.34 -6.71 7.47
N ILE A 21 23.67 -6.00 8.54
CA ILE A 21 24.72 -6.42 9.46
C ILE A 21 24.21 -7.67 10.17
N ALA A 22 24.73 -8.85 9.82
CA ALA A 22 24.47 -10.06 10.56
C ALA A 22 25.12 -9.95 11.94
N ILE A 23 24.33 -10.07 13.01
CA ILE A 23 24.88 -10.21 14.37
C ILE A 23 25.45 -11.63 14.46
N THR A 24 26.73 -11.78 14.13
CA THR A 24 27.46 -13.04 14.29
C THR A 24 27.97 -13.14 15.73
N GLY A 25 27.06 -13.41 16.67
CA GLY A 25 27.38 -13.74 18.06
C GLY A 25 27.34 -15.25 18.28
N PHE A 26 28.22 -15.78 19.13
CA PHE A 26 28.28 -17.21 19.47
C PHE A 26 26.99 -17.76 20.12
N ASP A 27 26.16 -16.86 20.66
CA ASP A 27 24.89 -17.18 21.34
C ASP A 27 23.64 -16.84 20.50
N ALA A 28 23.79 -16.57 19.20
CA ALA A 28 22.64 -16.30 18.33
C ALA A 28 22.07 -17.61 17.80
N ASP A 29 20.92 -18.04 18.33
CA ASP A 29 20.05 -19.03 17.68
C ASP A 29 19.48 -18.41 16.39
N ILE A 30 20.18 -18.62 15.27
CA ILE A 30 19.74 -18.13 13.94
C ILE A 30 18.65 -19.08 13.43
N GLU A 31 17.44 -18.98 13.99
CA GLU A 31 16.27 -19.57 13.37
C GLU A 31 15.80 -18.69 12.19
N GLY A 32 15.94 -19.24 10.98
CA GLY A 32 15.41 -18.65 9.75
C GLY A 32 16.40 -17.77 9.01
N VAL A 33 17.25 -18.39 8.18
CA VAL A 33 18.04 -17.69 7.16
C VAL A 33 17.07 -17.16 6.10
N ASP A 34 16.47 -16.00 6.35
CA ASP A 34 15.96 -15.15 5.28
C ASP A 34 17.20 -14.78 4.47
N VAL A 35 17.37 -15.41 3.30
CA VAL A 35 18.53 -15.15 2.44
C VAL A 35 18.47 -13.67 2.10
N ASP A 36 19.33 -12.87 2.76
CA ASP A 36 19.36 -11.41 2.60
C ASP A 36 19.84 -11.08 1.19
N THR A 37 18.92 -11.17 0.24
CA THR A 37 19.15 -10.80 -1.13
C THR A 37 19.39 -9.29 -1.16
N CYS A 38 20.62 -8.92 -1.51
CA CYS A 38 20.99 -7.52 -1.73
C CYS A 38 20.60 -7.05 -3.15
N ASP A 39 19.87 -7.88 -3.89
CA ASP A 39 19.35 -7.52 -5.21
C ASP A 39 18.15 -6.55 -5.03
N PRO A 40 18.29 -5.27 -5.44
CA PRO A 40 17.22 -4.28 -5.29
C PRO A 40 15.96 -4.67 -6.07
N ASP A 41 16.08 -5.37 -7.20
CA ASP A 41 14.96 -5.76 -8.05
C ASP A 41 14.16 -6.89 -7.44
N VAL A 42 14.82 -7.85 -6.79
CA VAL A 42 14.15 -8.90 -6.02
C VAL A 42 13.43 -8.30 -4.82
N LEU A 43 14.10 -7.44 -4.05
CA LEU A 43 13.51 -6.79 -2.87
C LEU A 43 12.28 -5.95 -3.26
N MET A 44 12.40 -5.11 -4.29
CA MET A 44 11.31 -4.26 -4.73
C MET A 44 10.13 -5.07 -5.27
N ARG A 45 10.38 -6.15 -6.02
CA ARG A 45 9.33 -7.06 -6.51
C ARG A 45 8.56 -7.71 -5.37
N LEU A 46 9.25 -8.15 -4.32
CA LEU A 46 8.61 -8.73 -3.13
C LEU A 46 7.78 -7.69 -2.35
N ILE A 47 8.29 -6.47 -2.21
CA ILE A 47 7.54 -5.36 -1.60
C ILE A 47 6.29 -5.06 -2.44
N TRP A 48 6.45 -4.89 -3.75
CA TRP A 48 5.38 -4.50 -4.65
C TRP A 48 4.25 -5.53 -4.70
N ARG A 49 4.57 -6.83 -4.73
CA ARG A 49 3.57 -7.91 -4.66
C ARG A 49 2.79 -7.94 -3.34
N GLN A 50 3.41 -7.54 -2.23
CA GLN A 50 2.79 -7.59 -0.92
C GLN A 50 1.78 -6.46 -0.67
N VAL A 51 1.95 -5.31 -1.33
CA VAL A 51 1.09 -4.12 -1.12
C VAL A 51 -0.41 -4.40 -1.30
N PRO A 52 -0.90 -4.96 -2.42
CA PRO A 52 -2.33 -5.13 -2.63
C PRO A 52 -2.96 -6.03 -1.54
N LEU A 53 -2.26 -7.09 -1.14
CA LEU A 53 -2.67 -7.99 -0.06
C LEU A 53 -2.78 -7.25 1.27
N ASP A 54 -1.75 -6.52 1.68
CA ASP A 54 -1.74 -5.79 2.95
C ASP A 54 -2.81 -4.70 3.00
N VAL A 55 -3.01 -3.99 1.88
CA VAL A 55 -4.02 -2.95 1.77
C VAL A 55 -5.42 -3.52 1.98
N ILE A 56 -5.78 -4.61 1.29
CA ILE A 56 -7.11 -5.21 1.43
C ILE A 56 -7.29 -5.95 2.75
N ARG A 57 -6.27 -6.67 3.25
CA ARG A 57 -6.35 -7.38 4.54
C ARG A 57 -6.62 -6.45 5.71
N THR A 58 -6.12 -5.21 5.63
CA THR A 58 -6.37 -4.19 6.66
C THR A 58 -7.68 -3.43 6.49
N SER A 59 -8.52 -3.82 5.50
CA SER A 59 -9.82 -3.21 5.25
C SER A 59 -10.75 -3.29 6.46
N PRO A 60 -11.45 -2.21 6.81
CA PRO A 60 -12.23 -2.12 8.05
C PRO A 60 -13.47 -3.01 7.99
N ASN A 61 -13.74 -3.71 9.09
CA ASN A 61 -15.06 -4.29 9.35
C ASN A 61 -16.00 -3.23 9.92
N ARG A 62 -17.31 -3.42 9.73
CA ARG A 62 -18.32 -2.58 10.40
C ARG A 62 -18.35 -2.88 11.90
N LYS A 63 -18.74 -1.88 12.70
CA LYS A 63 -18.62 -1.93 14.17
C LYS A 63 -19.53 -2.97 14.82
N SER A 64 -20.65 -3.31 14.19
CA SER A 64 -21.53 -4.38 14.67
C SER A 64 -21.22 -5.69 13.96
N ALA A 65 -21.18 -6.78 14.72
CA ALA A 65 -21.09 -8.14 14.15
C ALA A 65 -22.29 -8.49 13.25
N THR A 66 -23.40 -7.74 13.36
CA THR A 66 -24.60 -7.91 12.53
C THR A 66 -24.57 -7.08 11.24
N GLU A 67 -23.59 -6.18 11.08
CA GLU A 67 -23.47 -5.35 9.88
C GLU A 67 -22.47 -5.98 8.90
N SER A 68 -22.87 -6.11 7.62
CA SER A 68 -22.00 -6.65 6.57
C SER A 68 -20.67 -5.88 6.49
N PRO A 69 -19.53 -6.55 6.22
CA PRO A 69 -18.23 -5.88 6.10
C PRO A 69 -18.26 -4.74 5.10
N HIS A 70 -17.35 -3.76 5.24
CA HIS A 70 -17.27 -2.68 4.27
C HIS A 70 -16.80 -3.14 2.90
N THR A 71 -16.23 -4.34 2.78
CA THR A 71 -15.83 -4.95 1.51
C THR A 71 -16.67 -6.19 1.21
N LEU A 72 -16.95 -6.41 -0.08
CA LEU A 72 -17.68 -7.58 -0.59
C LEU A 72 -16.78 -8.78 -0.83
N LEU A 73 -15.45 -8.60 -0.79
CA LEU A 73 -14.49 -9.66 -1.01
C LEU A 73 -14.57 -10.72 0.11
N SER A 74 -14.68 -11.97 -0.29
CA SER A 74 -14.54 -13.16 0.55
C SER A 74 -13.11 -13.29 1.11
N ILE A 75 -12.91 -14.19 2.07
CA ILE A 75 -11.58 -14.41 2.67
C ILE A 75 -10.58 -14.86 1.60
N ASP A 76 -10.97 -15.82 0.76
CA ASP A 76 -10.12 -16.35 -0.31
C ASP A 76 -9.76 -15.26 -1.33
N GLU A 77 -10.72 -14.44 -1.74
CA GLU A 77 -10.47 -13.31 -2.65
C GLU A 77 -9.53 -12.27 -2.03
N ARG A 78 -9.60 -12.06 -0.71
CA ARG A 78 -8.68 -11.15 0.02
C ARG A 78 -7.26 -11.71 0.10
N ASP A 79 -7.11 -13.03 0.15
CA ASP A 79 -5.82 -13.70 0.21
C ASP A 79 -5.16 -13.86 -1.16
N SER A 80 -5.93 -13.72 -2.25
CA SER A 80 -5.44 -13.75 -3.64
C SER A 80 -5.48 -12.39 -4.34
N VAL A 81 -5.54 -11.27 -3.60
CA VAL A 81 -5.62 -9.93 -4.21
C VAL A 81 -4.34 -9.60 -4.96
N THR A 82 -4.51 -9.12 -6.19
CA THR A 82 -3.45 -8.65 -7.07
C THR A 82 -3.64 -7.16 -7.39
N TRP A 83 -2.70 -6.57 -8.13
CA TRP A 83 -2.83 -5.17 -8.56
C TRP A 83 -4.00 -4.94 -9.53
N ALA A 84 -4.45 -5.98 -10.24
CA ALA A 84 -5.59 -5.91 -11.17
C ALA A 84 -6.85 -5.34 -10.51
N LEU A 85 -7.05 -5.60 -9.21
CA LEU A 85 -8.16 -5.03 -8.42
C LEU A 85 -8.14 -3.49 -8.42
N PHE A 86 -6.95 -2.90 -8.32
CA PHE A 86 -6.72 -1.46 -8.22
C PHE A 86 -6.62 -0.77 -9.58
N GLU A 87 -6.47 -1.54 -10.65
CA GLU A 87 -6.46 -1.07 -12.05
C GLU A 87 -7.85 -0.98 -12.67
N SER A 88 -8.87 -1.59 -12.03
CA SER A 88 -10.27 -1.47 -12.43
C SER A 88 -10.97 -0.33 -11.68
N LEU A 89 -11.78 0.47 -12.38
CA LEU A 89 -12.67 1.46 -11.74
C LEU A 89 -14.02 0.87 -11.30
N ASP A 90 -14.26 -0.42 -11.57
CA ASP A 90 -15.45 -1.09 -11.10
C ASP A 90 -15.32 -1.46 -9.61
N LEU A 91 -15.76 -0.53 -8.76
CA LEU A 91 -15.79 -0.72 -7.30
C LEU A 91 -16.99 -1.53 -6.82
N SER A 92 -17.94 -1.87 -7.71
CA SER A 92 -19.20 -2.51 -7.32
C SER A 92 -19.01 -3.90 -6.73
N ASN A 93 -17.95 -4.60 -7.16
CA ASN A 93 -17.56 -5.92 -6.66
C ASN A 93 -16.66 -5.85 -5.42
N VAL A 94 -16.21 -4.65 -5.03
CA VAL A 94 -15.26 -4.47 -3.93
C VAL A 94 -15.94 -3.90 -2.70
N PHE A 95 -16.83 -2.91 -2.88
CA PHE A 95 -17.50 -2.22 -1.78
C PHE A 95 -19.00 -2.09 -2.05
N PRO A 96 -19.87 -2.35 -1.06
CA PRO A 96 -21.30 -2.05 -1.19
C PRO A 96 -21.55 -0.55 -1.20
N HIS A 97 -20.69 0.22 -0.51
CA HIS A 97 -20.75 1.68 -0.40
C HIS A 97 -19.35 2.25 -0.31
N ALA A 98 -19.10 3.39 -0.95
CA ALA A 98 -17.83 4.09 -0.88
C ALA A 98 -18.00 5.61 -1.03
N TRP A 99 -17.11 6.37 -0.42
CA TRP A 99 -16.91 7.79 -0.73
C TRP A 99 -15.74 7.92 -1.68
N VAL A 100 -16.01 8.32 -2.92
CA VAL A 100 -14.98 8.47 -3.96
C VAL A 100 -14.53 9.93 -4.08
N PHE A 101 -13.22 10.12 -4.17
CA PHE A 101 -12.55 11.41 -4.27
C PHE A 101 -11.63 11.40 -5.48
N LYS A 102 -11.97 12.17 -6.50
CA LYS A 102 -11.07 12.38 -7.64
C LYS A 102 -9.92 13.28 -7.22
N LEU A 103 -8.70 12.76 -7.25
CA LEU A 103 -7.49 13.52 -6.95
C LEU A 103 -6.94 14.14 -8.23
N ASN A 104 -6.22 15.25 -8.09
CA ASN A 104 -5.37 15.74 -9.17
C ASN A 104 -3.99 15.06 -9.09
N ARG A 105 -3.17 15.23 -10.12
CA ARG A 105 -1.81 14.65 -10.18
C ARG A 105 -0.94 14.97 -8.96
N ALA A 106 -1.02 16.17 -8.41
CA ALA A 106 -0.23 16.56 -7.25
C ALA A 106 -0.70 15.85 -5.98
N ASP A 107 -2.00 15.73 -5.77
CA ASP A 107 -2.57 15.04 -4.60
C ASP A 107 -2.45 13.52 -4.73
N TRP A 108 -2.51 12.96 -5.93
CA TRP A 108 -2.17 11.54 -6.18
C TRP A 108 -0.69 11.25 -5.90
N GLY A 109 0.21 12.17 -6.27
CA GLY A 109 1.62 12.10 -5.91
C GLY A 109 1.86 12.12 -4.40
N LYS A 110 1.13 12.97 -3.67
CA LYS A 110 1.17 12.96 -2.19
C LYS A 110 0.64 11.64 -1.62
N LEU A 111 -0.39 11.05 -2.24
CA LEU A 111 -0.88 9.74 -1.82
C LEU A 111 0.19 8.66 -2.04
N CYS A 112 0.91 8.69 -3.17
CA CYS A 112 2.06 7.83 -3.38
C CYS A 112 3.14 8.02 -2.29
N ASP A 113 3.39 9.26 -1.88
CA ASP A 113 4.35 9.55 -0.81
C ASP A 113 3.87 9.05 0.58
N ILE A 114 2.57 8.85 0.78
CA ILE A 114 2.02 8.24 2.00
C ILE A 114 2.23 6.71 1.99
N TYR A 115 1.97 6.04 0.87
CA TYR A 115 2.19 4.58 0.75
C TYR A 115 3.68 4.21 0.67
N PHE A 116 4.46 5.02 -0.03
CA PHE A 116 5.90 4.81 -0.25
C PHE A 116 6.69 6.02 0.24
N PRO A 117 6.84 6.13 1.57
CA PRO A 117 7.47 7.28 2.20
C PRO A 117 8.93 7.44 1.77
N PRO A 118 9.42 8.70 1.65
CA PRO A 118 10.84 8.98 1.45
C PRO A 118 11.70 8.35 2.57
N LYS A 119 12.99 8.07 2.28
CA LYS A 119 13.95 7.50 3.25
C LYS A 119 13.96 8.25 4.60
N ASP A 120 13.93 9.57 4.55
CA ASP A 120 14.00 10.43 5.75
C ASP A 120 12.61 10.89 6.24
N SER A 121 11.55 10.14 5.92
CA SER A 121 10.22 10.43 6.44
C SER A 121 10.18 10.29 7.95
N GLU A 122 9.37 11.13 8.61
CA GLU A 122 9.09 10.98 10.03
C GLU A 122 8.56 9.57 10.36
N PRO A 123 8.86 9.04 11.56
CA PRO A 123 8.27 7.80 12.03
C PRO A 123 6.74 7.84 11.96
N LEU A 124 6.13 6.66 11.84
CA LEU A 124 4.67 6.56 11.89
C LEU A 124 4.17 7.16 13.20
N HIS A 125 3.07 7.91 13.11
CA HIS A 125 2.41 8.46 14.28
C HIS A 125 2.07 7.32 15.27
N PRO A 126 2.23 7.49 16.60
CA PRO A 126 1.99 6.42 17.58
C PRO A 126 0.57 5.83 17.55
N LYS A 127 -0.39 6.61 17.04
CA LYS A 127 -1.80 6.20 16.86
C LYS A 127 -2.13 5.78 15.42
N ALA A 128 -1.11 5.49 14.61
CA ALA A 128 -1.28 5.05 13.23
C ALA A 128 -2.09 3.75 13.19
N GLN A 129 -3.18 3.75 12.43
CA GLN A 129 -4.04 2.60 12.20
C GLN A 129 -3.65 1.93 10.89
N ASN A 130 -3.72 0.61 10.85
CA ASN A 130 -3.39 -0.24 9.69
C ASN A 130 -1.91 -0.28 9.30
N TRP A 131 -1.22 0.87 9.23
CA TRP A 131 0.17 0.96 8.79
C TRP A 131 1.14 0.03 9.55
N PRO A 132 1.11 -0.06 10.90
CA PRO A 132 2.08 -0.89 11.62
C PRO A 132 1.95 -2.39 11.34
N SER A 133 0.80 -2.87 10.86
CA SER A 133 0.58 -4.28 10.54
C SER A 133 0.89 -4.64 9.08
N MET A 134 1.32 -3.69 8.26
CA MET A 134 1.60 -3.90 6.85
C MET A 134 3.05 -4.40 6.66
N THR A 135 3.19 -5.64 6.24
CA THR A 135 4.48 -6.30 5.97
C THR A 135 5.28 -5.57 4.90
N TYR A 136 4.62 -5.09 3.83
CA TYR A 136 5.30 -4.37 2.76
C TYR A 136 5.97 -3.10 3.28
N LEU A 137 5.34 -2.40 4.24
CA LEU A 137 5.84 -1.13 4.74
C LEU A 137 7.08 -1.34 5.62
N THR A 138 7.11 -2.43 6.40
CA THR A 138 8.31 -2.84 7.14
C THR A 138 9.46 -3.16 6.19
N ARG A 139 9.21 -3.93 5.13
CA ARG A 139 10.21 -4.25 4.09
C ARG A 139 10.67 -3.01 3.32
N TRP A 140 9.75 -2.11 3.00
CA TRP A 140 10.06 -0.84 2.36
C TRP A 140 11.00 0.01 3.21
N LYS A 141 10.71 0.15 4.51
CA LYS A 141 11.57 0.91 5.43
C LYS A 141 12.95 0.28 5.57
N ASP A 142 13.03 -1.04 5.63
CA ASP A 142 14.32 -1.75 5.63
C ASP A 142 15.12 -1.47 4.35
N LEU A 143 14.50 -1.61 3.17
CA LEU A 143 15.15 -1.26 1.90
C LEU A 143 15.60 0.20 1.87
N MET A 144 14.72 1.14 2.25
CA MET A 144 15.05 2.56 2.29
C MET A 144 16.19 2.86 3.26
N ALA A 145 16.31 2.14 4.38
CA ALA A 145 17.43 2.31 5.33
C ALA A 145 18.78 1.89 4.73
N ARG A 146 18.79 0.93 3.80
CA ARG A 146 19.98 0.28 3.24
C ARG A 146 20.53 0.88 1.95
N VAL A 147 19.84 1.86 1.37
CA VAL A 147 20.26 2.53 0.13
C VAL A 147 20.68 3.97 0.38
N SER A 148 21.42 4.59 -0.55
CA SER A 148 21.75 6.01 -0.46
C SER A 148 20.51 6.90 -0.62
N VAL A 149 20.61 8.19 -0.27
CA VAL A 149 19.52 9.17 -0.53
C VAL A 149 19.23 9.29 -2.03
N GLU A 150 20.26 9.22 -2.87
CA GLU A 150 20.10 9.29 -4.32
C GLU A 150 19.37 8.06 -4.86
N ASP A 151 19.79 6.86 -4.45
CA ASP A 151 19.17 5.61 -4.85
C ASP A 151 17.73 5.51 -4.36
N SER A 152 17.44 6.00 -3.15
CA SER A 152 16.06 6.08 -2.64
C SER A 152 15.16 6.90 -3.57
N LYS A 153 15.69 7.95 -4.21
CA LYS A 153 14.92 8.75 -5.18
C LYS A 153 14.68 7.98 -6.47
N ARG A 154 15.67 7.23 -6.96
CA ARG A 154 15.55 6.36 -8.15
C ARG A 154 14.51 5.27 -7.94
N ILE A 155 14.58 4.55 -6.81
CA ILE A 155 13.58 3.52 -6.44
C ILE A 155 12.17 4.13 -6.41
N ARG A 156 12.02 5.28 -5.76
CA ARG A 156 10.71 5.95 -5.65
C ARG A 156 10.19 6.45 -7.00
N GLN A 157 11.07 6.81 -7.93
CA GLN A 157 10.67 7.17 -9.29
C GLN A 157 10.07 5.98 -10.02
N GLU A 158 10.68 4.81 -9.96
CA GLU A 158 10.15 3.57 -10.55
C GLU A 158 8.84 3.13 -9.91
N VAL A 159 8.75 3.23 -8.58
CA VAL A 159 7.51 2.99 -7.84
C VAL A 159 6.40 3.93 -8.32
N ARG A 160 6.70 5.23 -8.49
CA ARG A 160 5.73 6.22 -8.98
C ARG A 160 5.23 5.91 -10.38
N VAL A 161 6.07 5.38 -11.28
CA VAL A 161 5.65 4.97 -12.62
C VAL A 161 4.56 3.90 -12.53
N ASN A 162 4.77 2.87 -11.70
CA ASN A 162 3.79 1.79 -11.51
C ASN A 162 2.57 2.24 -10.71
N PHE A 163 2.75 3.06 -9.66
CA PHE A 163 1.68 3.62 -8.86
C PHE A 163 0.70 4.48 -9.68
N ASN A 164 1.18 5.17 -10.71
CA ASN A 164 0.34 5.98 -11.59
C ASN A 164 -0.51 5.14 -12.57
N LYS A 165 -0.26 3.84 -12.70
CA LYS A 165 -1.12 2.93 -13.50
C LYS A 165 -2.42 2.61 -12.76
N LEU A 166 -2.38 2.62 -11.43
CA LEU A 166 -3.51 2.35 -10.55
C LEU A 166 -4.61 3.40 -10.77
N LYS A 167 -5.86 2.94 -10.74
CA LYS A 167 -7.04 3.79 -10.91
C LYS A 167 -7.61 4.25 -9.59
N TRP A 168 -7.45 3.44 -8.55
CA TRP A 168 -7.93 3.80 -7.22
C TRP A 168 -7.08 3.17 -6.13
N LEU A 169 -7.13 3.79 -4.94
CA LEU A 169 -6.59 3.28 -3.69
C LEU A 169 -7.44 3.80 -2.52
N PRO A 170 -7.34 3.24 -1.31
CA PRO A 170 -7.82 3.91 -0.12
C PRO A 170 -7.23 5.32 -0.05
N ASN A 171 -8.09 6.32 0.20
CA ASN A 171 -7.69 7.71 0.39
C ASN A 171 -7.00 7.86 1.76
N ALA A 172 -5.77 7.36 1.82
CA ALA A 172 -5.02 7.17 3.04
C ALA A 172 -4.50 8.50 3.59
N LYS A 173 -4.23 8.50 4.89
CA LYS A 173 -3.58 9.57 5.64
C LYS A 173 -2.38 9.00 6.39
N PRO A 174 -1.43 9.85 6.83
CA PRO A 174 -0.30 9.39 7.64
C PRO A 174 -0.71 8.61 8.90
N ASP A 175 -1.89 8.90 9.47
CA ASP A 175 -2.41 8.23 10.67
C ASP A 175 -3.31 7.01 10.39
N ARG A 176 -3.74 6.76 9.15
CA ARG A 176 -4.60 5.60 8.82
C ARG A 176 -4.68 5.33 7.31
N VAL A 177 -4.75 4.06 6.94
CA VAL A 177 -5.00 3.65 5.54
C VAL A 177 -6.47 3.85 5.19
N TRP A 178 -7.36 3.33 6.03
CA TRP A 178 -8.78 3.31 5.77
C TRP A 178 -9.53 4.37 6.59
N GLN A 179 -10.24 5.25 5.89
CA GLN A 179 -11.17 6.21 6.47
C GLN A 179 -12.60 5.76 6.22
N THR A 180 -13.41 5.61 7.25
CA THR A 180 -14.83 5.16 7.12
C THR A 180 -15.85 6.19 7.58
N LYS A 181 -15.41 7.42 7.93
CA LYS A 181 -16.30 8.45 8.46
C LYS A 181 -17.25 8.95 7.37
N LYS A 182 -18.44 9.41 7.76
CA LYS A 182 -19.32 10.15 6.84
C LYS A 182 -18.60 11.41 6.35
N VAL A 183 -18.66 11.67 5.05
CA VAL A 183 -18.08 12.87 4.44
C VAL A 183 -19.10 14.00 4.50
N THR A 184 -18.66 15.17 4.97
CA THR A 184 -19.46 16.39 5.01
C THR A 184 -19.08 17.39 3.92
N THR A 185 -17.98 17.13 3.21
CA THR A 185 -17.44 18.03 2.19
C THR A 185 -18.06 17.74 0.82
N LYS A 186 -18.14 18.76 -0.04
CA LYS A 186 -18.65 18.63 -1.42
C LYS A 186 -17.66 17.95 -2.38
N LYS A 187 -16.45 17.60 -1.92
CA LYS A 187 -15.38 17.05 -2.76
C LYS A 187 -15.50 15.54 -2.97
N GLY A 188 -16.20 14.84 -2.08
CA GLY A 188 -16.47 13.41 -2.21
C GLY A 188 -17.82 13.17 -2.86
N GLN A 189 -17.91 12.15 -3.71
CA GLN A 189 -19.17 11.61 -4.19
C GLN A 189 -19.46 10.30 -3.48
N PHE A 190 -20.73 10.07 -3.14
CA PHE A 190 -21.16 8.82 -2.51
C PHE A 190 -21.57 7.81 -3.58
N TYR A 191 -21.03 6.61 -3.48
CA TYR A 191 -21.34 5.46 -4.31
C TYR A 191 -22.05 4.38 -3.46
N PRO A 192 -23.10 3.71 -3.97
CA PRO A 192 -23.77 3.97 -5.24
C PRO A 192 -24.49 5.31 -5.26
N PHE A 193 -24.60 5.92 -6.45
CA PHE A 193 -25.27 7.20 -6.61
C PHE A 193 -26.75 7.09 -6.19
N ASN A 194 -27.32 8.21 -5.72
CA ASN A 194 -28.72 8.34 -5.29
C ASN A 194 -29.12 7.53 -4.04
N GLN A 195 -28.18 6.95 -3.30
CA GLN A 195 -28.45 6.37 -1.99
C GLN A 195 -28.17 7.35 -0.84
N PRO A 196 -28.86 7.24 0.31
CA PRO A 196 -28.52 8.00 1.51
C PRO A 196 -27.07 7.74 1.92
N SER A 197 -26.32 8.82 2.17
CA SER A 197 -24.92 8.69 2.53
C SER A 197 -24.73 8.14 3.95
N VAL A 198 -23.98 7.05 4.04
CA VAL A 198 -23.59 6.37 5.28
C VAL A 198 -22.08 6.47 5.51
N PRO A 199 -21.59 6.16 6.73
CA PRO A 199 -20.18 5.88 6.96
C PRO A 199 -19.70 4.76 6.01
N ALA A 200 -18.68 5.05 5.20
CA ALA A 200 -18.16 4.14 4.18
C ALA A 200 -16.68 4.46 3.88
N PRO A 201 -15.89 3.49 3.35
CA PRO A 201 -14.50 3.70 2.97
C PRO A 201 -14.31 4.91 2.04
N HIS A 202 -13.27 5.70 2.29
CA HIS A 202 -12.85 6.78 1.41
C HIS A 202 -11.87 6.24 0.39
N ILE A 203 -12.19 6.41 -0.88
CA ILE A 203 -11.45 5.90 -2.02
C ILE A 203 -10.94 7.10 -2.82
N ALA A 204 -9.63 7.13 -3.05
CA ALA A 204 -9.00 8.08 -3.95
C ALA A 204 -9.03 7.50 -5.36
N ILE A 205 -9.43 8.32 -6.34
CA ILE A 205 -9.42 8.00 -7.76
C ILE A 205 -8.34 8.86 -8.43
N ASN A 206 -7.50 8.23 -9.25
CA ASN A 206 -6.45 8.87 -10.05
C ASN A 206 -7.04 9.61 -11.27
#